data_AF-A0A8C1KNW6-F1
#
_entry.id   AF-A0A8C1KNW6-F1
#
_cell.length_a   1.000
_cell.length_b   1.000
_cell.length_c   1.000
_cell.angle_alpha   90.00
_cell.angle_beta   90.00
_cell.angle_gamma   90.00
#
_symmetry.space_group_name_H-M   'P 1'
#
loop_
_entity.id
_entity.type
_entity.pdbx_description
1 polymer ?
#
loop_
_entity_poly.entity_id
_entity_poly.type
_entity_poly.pdbx_seq_one_letter_code
_entity_poly.pdbx_strand_id
1 'polypeptide(L)'
;MPDSCAAWGCKNRRTIQSRYRGITFHKFPKEKALRRQWEIATRRKGFSASDCSVLCSEHFKPQDPSVFSFPAHLQRVGLPLYYTIVIALSICINYDHSYALPADPTDLKARLGEALARVESLERDMRNVKKREQRAKNMVLFRCSGLVGRDFSLQFCVIFIYFVTVCQP
;
A
#
# COMPACT_ATOMS: atom_id res chain seq x y z
N MET A 1 -40.00 -6.97 12.26
CA MET A 1 -40.42 -5.71 11.60
C MET A 1 -40.15 -5.79 10.11
N PRO A 2 -41.07 -5.35 9.23
CA PRO A 2 -40.86 -5.41 7.79
C PRO A 2 -39.92 -4.27 7.38
N ASP A 3 -38.62 -4.54 7.41
CA ASP A 3 -37.61 -3.56 6.98
C ASP A 3 -37.58 -3.53 5.45
N SER A 4 -38.35 -2.62 4.87
CA SER A 4 -38.27 -2.27 3.44
C SER A 4 -37.01 -1.42 3.20
N CYS A 5 -36.40 -1.58 2.02
CA CYS A 5 -35.25 -0.78 1.63
C CYS A 5 -35.60 0.72 1.61
N ALA A 6 -34.71 1.54 2.15
CA ALA A 6 -34.87 3.00 2.22
C ALA A 6 -34.56 3.71 0.88
N ALA A 7 -33.93 3.03 -0.07
CA ALA A 7 -33.54 3.61 -1.36
C ALA A 7 -34.76 4.00 -2.19
N TRP A 8 -34.64 5.14 -2.89
CA TRP A 8 -35.70 5.62 -3.78
C TRP A 8 -35.96 4.62 -4.92
N GLY A 9 -37.24 4.27 -5.12
CA GLY A 9 -37.66 3.32 -6.16
C GLY A 9 -37.43 1.83 -5.84
N CYS A 10 -36.84 1.49 -4.69
CA CYS A 10 -36.58 0.10 -4.32
C CYS A 10 -37.81 -0.56 -3.69
N LYS A 11 -38.26 -1.68 -4.26
CA LYS A 11 -39.39 -2.48 -3.74
C LYS A 11 -38.96 -3.66 -2.87
N ASN A 12 -37.65 -3.80 -2.63
CA ASN A 12 -37.12 -4.91 -1.85
C ASN A 12 -37.55 -4.81 -0.38
N ARG A 13 -38.22 -5.86 0.09
CA ARG A 13 -38.59 -6.07 1.49
C ARG A 13 -37.91 -7.33 1.99
N ARG A 14 -37.60 -7.37 3.30
CA ARG A 14 -37.06 -8.55 3.96
C ARG A 14 -38.07 -9.70 3.95
N THR A 15 -38.00 -10.54 2.91
CA THR A 15 -38.88 -11.69 2.65
C THR A 15 -38.01 -12.94 2.38
N ILE A 16 -38.56 -14.15 2.53
CA ILE A 16 -37.85 -15.40 2.20
C ILE A 16 -37.34 -15.38 0.74
N GLN A 17 -38.12 -14.84 -0.19
CA GLN A 17 -37.74 -14.67 -1.59
C GLN A 17 -36.51 -13.77 -1.79
N SER A 18 -36.37 -12.70 -1.00
CA SER A 18 -35.21 -11.81 -1.12
C SER A 18 -33.94 -12.49 -0.62
N ARG A 19 -34.05 -13.37 0.38
CA ARG A 19 -32.91 -14.19 0.85
C ARG A 19 -32.47 -15.20 -0.20
N TYR A 20 -33.41 -15.85 -0.91
CA TYR A 20 -33.07 -16.77 -2.00
C TYR A 20 -32.34 -16.06 -3.16
N ARG A 21 -32.68 -14.79 -3.40
CA ARG A 21 -31.96 -13.93 -4.37
C ARG A 21 -30.61 -13.42 -3.86
N GLY A 22 -30.18 -13.79 -2.65
CA GLY A 22 -28.92 -13.31 -2.06
C GLY A 22 -28.95 -11.85 -1.61
N ILE A 23 -30.13 -11.25 -1.45
CA ILE A 23 -30.27 -9.85 -1.04
C ILE A 23 -30.10 -9.74 0.48
N THR A 24 -29.02 -9.08 0.90
CA THR A 24 -28.76 -8.73 2.32
C THR A 24 -29.20 -7.31 2.60
N PHE A 25 -29.53 -7.01 3.87
CA PHE A 25 -29.95 -5.69 4.31
C PHE A 25 -28.91 -5.12 5.29
N HIS A 26 -28.41 -3.92 5.01
CA HIS A 26 -27.38 -3.24 5.79
C HIS A 26 -27.99 -2.02 6.50
N LYS A 27 -27.70 -1.87 7.79
CA LYS A 27 -28.10 -0.70 8.58
C LYS A 27 -27.20 0.48 8.27
N PHE A 28 -27.74 1.70 8.41
CA PHE A 28 -26.93 2.91 8.25
C PHE A 28 -25.81 2.97 9.29
N PRO A 29 -24.58 3.37 8.89
CA PRO A 29 -23.47 3.57 9.81
C PRO A 29 -23.81 4.56 10.93
N LYS A 30 -23.22 4.39 12.13
CA LYS A 30 -23.39 5.33 13.26
C LYS A 30 -22.61 6.63 13.04
N GLU A 31 -21.54 6.58 12.27
CA GLU A 31 -20.70 7.74 11.98
C GLU A 31 -21.45 8.75 11.11
N LYS A 32 -21.46 10.02 11.55
CA LYS A 32 -22.25 11.09 10.92
C LYS A 32 -21.81 11.37 9.47
N ALA A 33 -20.51 11.31 9.17
CA ALA A 33 -19.99 11.59 7.83
C ALA A 33 -20.44 10.52 6.81
N LEU A 34 -20.22 9.25 7.13
CA LEU A 34 -20.64 8.12 6.29
C LEU A 34 -22.17 8.04 6.18
N ARG A 35 -22.91 8.30 7.28
CA ARG A 35 -24.37 8.34 7.26
C ARG A 35 -24.91 9.38 6.28
N ARG A 36 -24.33 10.59 6.25
CA ARG A 36 -24.68 11.65 5.28
C ARG A 36 -24.42 11.22 3.84
N GLN A 37 -23.30 10.55 3.58
CA GLN A 37 -23.00 10.03 2.23
C GLN A 37 -24.04 9.00 1.79
N TRP A 38 -24.47 8.12 2.69
CA TRP A 38 -25.52 7.14 2.41
C TRP A 38 -26.87 7.82 2.19
N GLU A 39 -27.22 8.83 2.98
CA GLU A 39 -28.43 9.65 2.80
C GLU A 39 -28.46 10.30 1.40
N ILE A 40 -27.36 10.91 0.97
CA ILE A 40 -27.24 11.50 -0.38
C ILE A 40 -27.39 10.41 -1.45
N ALA A 41 -26.75 9.25 -1.26
CA ALA A 41 -26.82 8.12 -2.18
C ALA A 41 -28.23 7.51 -2.31
N THR A 42 -29.09 7.64 -1.30
CA THR A 42 -30.49 7.19 -1.38
C THR A 42 -31.37 8.02 -2.33
N ARG A 43 -30.87 9.17 -2.82
CA ARG A 43 -31.51 10.05 -3.81
C ARG A 43 -32.93 10.52 -3.45
N ARG A 44 -33.26 10.57 -2.16
CA ARG A 44 -34.55 11.04 -1.66
C ARG A 44 -34.40 12.45 -1.10
N LYS A 45 -35.07 13.44 -1.71
CA LYS A 45 -35.02 14.84 -1.25
C LYS A 45 -35.57 14.94 0.18
N GLY A 46 -34.77 15.50 1.10
CA GLY A 46 -35.16 15.72 2.50
C GLY A 46 -35.24 14.45 3.37
N PHE A 47 -34.67 13.33 2.94
CA PHE A 47 -34.64 12.12 3.75
C PHE A 47 -33.53 12.16 4.81
N SER A 48 -33.92 12.06 6.07
CA SER A 48 -33.00 11.79 7.18
C SER A 48 -33.04 10.31 7.54
N ALA A 49 -31.89 9.65 7.57
CA ALA A 49 -31.81 8.24 7.92
C ALA A 49 -32.11 8.04 9.41
N SER A 50 -33.18 7.31 9.72
CA SER A 50 -33.45 6.82 11.08
C SER A 50 -32.56 5.62 11.39
N ASP A 51 -32.29 5.34 12.67
CA ASP A 51 -31.48 4.17 13.09
C ASP A 51 -32.10 2.81 12.69
N CYS A 52 -33.39 2.81 12.33
CA CYS A 52 -34.10 1.65 11.79
C CYS A 52 -34.05 1.53 10.27
N SER A 53 -33.52 2.53 9.57
CA SER A 53 -33.45 2.52 8.10
C SER A 53 -32.37 1.54 7.61
N VAL A 54 -32.66 0.85 6.50
CA VAL A 54 -31.78 -0.16 5.91
C VAL A 54 -31.71 -0.02 4.40
N LEU A 55 -30.59 -0.43 3.81
CA LEU A 55 -30.39 -0.53 2.36
C LEU A 55 -30.12 -1.99 1.95
N CYS A 56 -30.59 -2.38 0.77
CA CYS A 56 -30.34 -3.71 0.22
C CYS A 56 -28.99 -3.78 -0.52
N SER A 57 -28.41 -4.98 -0.60
CA SER A 57 -27.10 -5.24 -1.23
C SER A 57 -27.02 -4.83 -2.70
N GLU A 58 -28.14 -4.81 -3.44
CA GLU A 58 -28.17 -4.37 -4.86
C GLU A 58 -27.72 -2.91 -5.06
N HIS A 59 -27.77 -2.07 -4.02
CA HIS A 59 -27.28 -0.69 -4.09
C HIS A 59 -25.77 -0.56 -3.85
N PHE A 60 -25.12 -1.64 -3.44
CA PHE A 60 -23.68 -1.71 -3.23
C PHE A 60 -23.08 -2.41 -4.45
N LYS A 61 -22.30 -1.68 -5.25
CA LYS A 61 -21.62 -2.28 -6.39
C LYS A 61 -20.59 -3.29 -5.89
N PRO A 62 -20.47 -4.48 -6.51
CA PRO A 62 -19.47 -5.48 -6.14
C PRO A 62 -18.02 -5.04 -6.45
N GLN A 63 -17.82 -3.88 -7.10
CA GLN A 63 -16.50 -3.34 -7.46
C GLN A 63 -15.96 -2.30 -6.47
N ASP A 64 -16.70 -1.96 -5.40
CA ASP A 64 -16.22 -1.09 -4.34
C ASP A 64 -15.78 -1.94 -3.13
N PRO A 65 -14.49 -1.94 -2.73
CA PRO A 65 -13.91 -2.87 -1.74
C PRO A 65 -14.31 -2.58 -0.28
N SER A 66 -15.54 -2.11 -0.02
CA SER A 66 -16.03 -1.82 1.33
C SER A 66 -17.01 -2.85 1.91
N VAL A 67 -17.31 -3.95 1.20
CA VAL A 67 -18.34 -4.92 1.64
C VAL A 67 -17.96 -6.37 1.34
N PHE A 68 -16.78 -6.85 1.77
CA PHE A 68 -16.58 -8.29 1.88
C PHE A 68 -17.24 -8.80 3.17
N SER A 69 -18.52 -9.19 3.07
CA SER A 69 -19.19 -9.98 4.09
C SER A 69 -18.80 -11.45 3.92
N PHE A 70 -17.98 -11.99 4.82
CA PHE A 70 -17.63 -13.41 4.83
C PHE A 70 -18.88 -14.29 5.14
N PRO A 71 -18.99 -15.50 4.54
CA PRO A 71 -20.06 -16.45 4.85
C PRO A 71 -20.10 -16.84 6.34
N ALA A 72 -21.29 -17.04 6.89
CA ALA A 72 -21.56 -17.23 8.32
C ALA A 72 -20.84 -18.42 9.01
N HIS A 73 -20.16 -19.29 8.26
CA HIS A 73 -19.47 -20.47 8.81
C HIS A 73 -18.06 -20.16 9.37
N LEU A 74 -17.43 -19.05 8.99
CA LEU A 74 -16.06 -18.72 9.45
C LEU A 74 -16.01 -17.92 10.77
N GLN A 75 -17.14 -17.71 11.44
CA GLN A 75 -17.24 -16.90 12.67
C GLN A 75 -16.69 -17.57 13.95
N ARG A 76 -16.16 -18.78 13.89
CA ARG A 76 -15.83 -19.56 15.12
C ARG A 76 -14.37 -19.65 15.50
N VAL A 77 -13.47 -18.91 14.86
CA VAL A 77 -12.06 -18.85 15.27
C VAL A 77 -11.72 -17.43 15.69
N GLY A 78 -11.49 -17.27 16.99
CA GLY A 78 -11.17 -16.00 17.63
C GLY A 78 -9.97 -15.31 16.98
N LEU A 79 -10.17 -14.02 16.74
CA LEU A 79 -9.25 -12.98 16.32
C LEU A 79 -7.89 -13.08 17.04
N PRO A 80 -6.74 -13.07 16.32
CA PRO A 80 -5.98 -11.82 16.22
C PRO A 80 -5.19 -11.64 14.90
N LEU A 81 -5.21 -12.61 14.00
CA LEU A 81 -4.48 -12.54 12.72
C LEU A 81 -5.22 -11.67 11.69
N TYR A 82 -6.55 -11.65 11.69
CA TYR A 82 -7.28 -10.76 10.77
C TYR A 82 -7.06 -9.27 11.11
N TYR A 83 -6.86 -8.96 12.40
CA TYR A 83 -6.59 -7.63 12.96
C TYR A 83 -5.40 -6.99 12.25
N THR A 84 -4.32 -7.73 12.42
CA THR A 84 -3.00 -7.43 11.88
C THR A 84 -2.94 -7.62 10.37
N ILE A 85 -3.64 -8.59 9.78
CA ILE A 85 -3.69 -8.79 8.32
C ILE A 85 -4.48 -7.69 7.63
N VAL A 86 -5.60 -7.20 8.17
CA VAL A 86 -6.40 -6.12 7.56
C VAL A 86 -5.72 -4.78 7.75
N ILE A 87 -5.10 -4.54 8.90
CA ILE A 87 -4.24 -3.36 9.10
C ILE A 87 -3.00 -3.45 8.20
N ALA A 88 -2.33 -4.60 8.14
CA ALA A 88 -1.21 -4.82 7.22
C ALA A 88 -1.66 -4.65 5.77
N LEU A 89 -2.79 -5.21 5.34
CA LEU A 89 -3.34 -5.00 3.99
C LEU A 89 -3.69 -3.53 3.77
N SER A 90 -4.30 -2.84 4.72
CA SER A 90 -4.66 -1.41 4.58
C SER A 90 -3.42 -0.51 4.56
N ILE A 91 -2.36 -0.90 5.28
CA ILE A 91 -1.03 -0.28 5.20
C ILE A 91 -0.37 -0.62 3.86
N CYS A 92 -0.50 -1.86 3.36
CA CYS A 92 0.04 -2.32 2.07
C CYS A 92 -0.72 -1.77 0.84
N ILE A 93 -2.00 -1.43 0.98
CA ILE A 93 -2.81 -0.76 -0.07
C ILE A 93 -2.46 0.74 -0.10
N ASN A 94 -2.08 1.33 1.03
CA ASN A 94 -1.51 2.69 1.10
C ASN A 94 -0.01 2.76 0.78
N TYR A 95 0.68 1.62 0.74
CA TYR A 95 2.06 1.54 0.29
C TYR A 95 2.04 1.40 -1.22
N ASP A 96 2.31 2.51 -1.90
CA ASP A 96 2.58 2.65 -3.33
C ASP A 96 2.11 1.47 -4.19
N HIS A 97 1.03 1.72 -4.93
CA HIS A 97 0.64 0.97 -6.10
C HIS A 97 1.68 1.07 -7.25
N SER A 98 2.97 0.88 -6.94
CA SER A 98 4.10 0.86 -7.86
C SER A 98 3.90 -0.12 -9.02
N TYR A 99 3.06 -1.14 -8.82
CA TYR A 99 2.68 -2.16 -9.81
C TYR A 99 1.31 -1.94 -10.47
N ALA A 100 0.48 -0.98 -10.04
CA ALA A 100 -0.78 -0.70 -10.72
C ALA A 100 -0.49 0.02 -12.04
N LEU A 101 -0.95 -0.55 -13.16
CA LEU A 101 -0.85 0.10 -14.46
C LEU A 101 -1.81 1.29 -14.51
N PRO A 102 -1.35 2.44 -15.01
CA PRO A 102 -2.22 3.59 -15.19
C PRO A 102 -3.21 3.31 -16.32
N ALA A 103 -4.40 3.93 -16.23
CA ALA A 103 -5.49 3.69 -17.19
C ALA A 103 -5.18 4.25 -18.60
N ASP A 104 -4.21 5.16 -18.72
CA ASP A 104 -3.84 5.80 -19.98
C ASP A 104 -2.47 5.30 -20.51
N PRO A 105 -2.36 4.91 -21.79
CA PRO A 105 -1.11 4.42 -22.38
C PRO A 105 0.03 5.45 -22.40
N THR A 106 -0.26 6.75 -22.36
CA THR A 106 0.77 7.81 -22.37
C THR A 106 1.50 7.85 -21.02
N ASP A 107 0.75 7.74 -19.93
CA ASP A 107 1.30 7.73 -18.57
C ASP A 107 2.17 6.49 -18.33
N LEU A 108 1.75 5.33 -18.86
CA LEU A 108 2.57 4.11 -18.83
C LEU A 108 3.92 4.29 -19.55
N LYS A 109 3.89 4.93 -20.73
CA LYS A 109 5.10 5.21 -21.51
C LYS A 109 6.03 6.19 -20.79
N ALA A 110 5.47 7.20 -20.12
CA ALA A 110 6.24 8.14 -19.30
C ALA A 110 6.92 7.43 -18.12
N ARG A 111 6.18 6.61 -17.37
CA ARG A 111 6.71 5.79 -16.26
C ARG A 111 7.81 4.84 -16.71
N LEU A 112 7.65 4.20 -17.87
CA LEU A 112 8.69 3.35 -18.45
C LEU A 112 9.93 4.17 -18.81
N GLY A 113 9.77 5.34 -19.42
CA GLY A 113 10.86 6.25 -19.75
C GLY A 113 11.64 6.69 -18.51
N GLU A 114 10.94 7.06 -17.44
CA GLU A 114 11.55 7.42 -16.16
C GLU A 114 12.31 6.24 -15.54
N ALA A 115 11.72 5.04 -15.54
CA ALA A 115 12.35 3.84 -15.02
C ALA A 115 13.65 3.51 -15.78
N LEU A 116 13.64 3.60 -17.11
CA LEU A 116 14.81 3.39 -17.94
C LEU A 116 15.90 4.43 -17.66
N ALA A 117 15.54 5.71 -17.53
CA ALA A 117 16.48 6.77 -17.19
C ALA A 117 17.13 6.55 -15.81
N ARG A 118 16.35 6.06 -14.83
CA ARG A 118 16.88 5.71 -13.50
C ARG A 118 17.87 4.55 -13.56
N VAL A 119 17.58 3.51 -14.34
CA VAL A 119 18.51 2.38 -14.54
C VAL A 119 19.82 2.87 -15.14
N GLU A 120 19.77 3.68 -16.20
CA GLU A 120 20.98 4.20 -16.84
C GLU A 120 21.83 5.06 -15.90
N SER A 121 21.17 5.88 -15.06
CA SER A 121 21.84 6.68 -14.04
C SER A 121 22.55 5.80 -13.01
N LEU A 122 21.85 4.80 -12.47
CA LEU A 122 22.41 3.89 -11.47
C LEU A 122 23.60 3.08 -12.02
N GLU A 123 23.53 2.67 -13.29
CA GLU A 123 24.67 2.01 -13.93
C GLU A 123 25.88 2.93 -14.07
N ARG A 124 25.67 4.22 -14.39
CA ARG A 124 26.74 5.23 -14.40
C ARG A 124 27.35 5.38 -13.00
N ASP A 125 26.52 5.46 -11.98
CA ASP A 125 26.99 5.61 -10.60
C ASP A 125 27.75 4.38 -10.12
N MET A 126 27.28 3.17 -10.44
CA MET A 126 27.99 1.93 -10.13
C MET A 126 29.38 1.89 -10.80
N ARG A 127 29.48 2.33 -12.06
CA ARG A 127 30.79 2.47 -12.73
C ARG A 127 31.68 3.49 -12.02
N ASN A 128 31.12 4.60 -11.54
CA ASN A 128 31.86 5.63 -10.82
C ASN A 128 32.35 5.15 -9.45
N VAL A 129 31.50 4.46 -8.69
CA VAL A 129 31.84 3.84 -7.40
C VAL A 129 32.95 2.81 -7.58
N LYS A 130 32.83 1.91 -8.58
CA LYS A 130 33.87 0.93 -8.88
C LYS A 130 35.22 1.58 -9.22
N LYS A 131 35.21 2.69 -9.97
CA LYS A 131 36.43 3.47 -10.24
C LYS A 131 37.02 4.07 -8.96
N ARG A 132 36.20 4.60 -8.03
CA ARG A 132 36.66 5.13 -6.74
C ARG A 132 37.29 4.04 -5.89
N GLU A 133 36.63 2.88 -5.81
CA GLU A 133 37.15 1.71 -5.09
C GLU A 133 38.49 1.26 -5.67
N GLN A 134 38.61 1.17 -7.00
CA GLN A 134 39.86 0.78 -7.64
C GLN A 134 41.00 1.78 -7.36
N ARG A 135 40.71 3.08 -7.33
CA ARG A 135 41.71 4.10 -6.97
C ARG A 135 42.17 3.93 -5.52
N ALA A 136 41.24 3.68 -4.60
CA ALA A 136 41.58 3.42 -3.20
C ALA A 136 42.44 2.15 -3.06
N LYS A 137 42.08 1.06 -3.75
CA LYS A 137 42.87 -0.18 -3.80
C LYS A 137 44.27 0.05 -4.36
N ASN A 138 44.38 0.78 -5.47
CA ASN A 138 45.68 1.09 -6.07
C ASN A 138 46.54 1.98 -5.17
N MET A 139 45.94 2.94 -4.45
CA MET A 139 46.64 3.77 -3.48
C MET A 139 47.16 2.95 -2.29
N VAL A 140 46.34 2.06 -1.74
CA VAL A 140 46.75 1.14 -0.67
C VAL A 140 47.84 0.21 -1.17
N LEU A 141 47.68 -0.37 -2.36
CA LEU A 141 48.68 -1.23 -2.98
C LEU A 141 50.02 -0.52 -3.12
N PHE A 142 50.04 0.67 -3.74
CA PHE A 142 51.25 1.49 -3.90
C PHE A 142 51.93 1.79 -2.55
N ARG A 143 51.13 2.14 -1.53
CA ARG A 143 51.63 2.44 -0.19
C ARG A 143 52.20 1.20 0.51
N CYS A 144 51.57 0.03 0.33
CA CYS A 144 52.06 -1.25 0.85
C CYS A 144 53.31 -1.76 0.11
N SER A 145 53.42 -1.54 -1.21
CA SER A 145 54.62 -1.89 -1.98
C SER A 145 55.86 -1.16 -1.47
N GLY A 146 55.70 0.10 -1.01
CA GLY A 146 56.77 0.89 -0.39
C GLY A 146 57.09 0.54 1.07
N LEU A 147 56.28 -0.32 1.72
CA LEU A 147 56.47 -0.78 3.09
C LEU A 147 57.21 -2.12 3.20
N VAL A 148 57.43 -2.81 2.08
CA VAL A 148 58.32 -3.98 2.02
C VAL A 148 59.75 -3.49 2.23
N GLY A 149 60.15 -3.32 3.50
CA GLY A 149 61.51 -2.97 3.91
C GLY A 149 61.69 -1.77 4.85
N ARG A 150 60.63 -1.18 5.44
CA ARG A 150 60.77 -0.10 6.45
C ARG A 150 59.87 -0.31 7.67
N ASP A 151 60.40 -0.04 8.86
CA ASP A 151 59.84 -0.38 10.17
C ASP A 151 58.33 -0.11 10.35
N PHE A 152 57.61 -1.16 10.72
CA PHE A 152 56.15 -1.26 10.62
C PHE A 152 55.35 -0.48 11.68
N SER A 153 55.94 0.04 12.75
CA SER A 153 55.18 0.46 13.94
C SER A 153 54.41 1.79 13.80
N LEU A 154 54.98 2.79 13.12
CA LEU A 154 54.36 4.13 13.02
C LEU A 154 53.40 4.27 11.82
N GLN A 155 53.58 3.48 10.77
CA GLN A 155 52.82 3.64 9.53
C GLN A 155 51.40 3.04 9.61
N PHE A 156 51.20 2.00 10.43
CA PHE A 156 49.88 1.41 10.69
C PHE A 156 48.92 2.41 11.35
N CYS A 157 49.41 3.27 12.25
CA CYS A 157 48.59 4.32 12.84
C CYS A 157 48.06 5.31 11.79
N VAL A 158 48.88 5.72 10.82
CA VAL A 158 48.49 6.69 9.79
C VAL A 158 47.50 6.08 8.79
N ILE A 159 47.67 4.80 8.43
CA ILE A 159 46.74 4.09 7.53
C ILE A 159 45.39 3.87 8.22
N PHE A 160 45.39 3.50 9.50
CA PHE A 160 44.17 3.31 10.28
C PHE A 160 43.38 4.63 10.45
N ILE A 161 44.07 5.74 10.75
CA ILE A 161 43.44 7.07 10.85
C ILE A 161 42.82 7.51 9.51
N TYR A 162 43.48 7.26 8.38
CA TYR A 162 42.93 7.62 7.06
C TYR A 162 41.71 6.77 6.69
N PHE A 163 41.69 5.49 7.06
CA PHE A 163 40.55 4.60 6.83
C PHE A 163 39.34 4.98 7.69
N VAL A 164 39.57 5.42 8.93
CA VAL A 164 38.50 5.88 9.83
C VAL A 164 37.94 7.25 9.42
N THR A 165 38.76 8.15 8.88
CA THR A 165 38.35 9.53 8.55
C THR A 165 37.73 9.71 7.16
N VAL A 166 38.08 8.86 6.19
CA VAL A 166 37.63 9.00 4.79
C VAL A 166 36.54 7.99 4.40
N CYS A 167 36.38 6.91 5.16
CA CYS A 167 35.50 5.78 4.83
C CYS A 167 34.29 5.60 5.78
N GLN A 168 33.98 6.60 6.62
CA GLN A 168 32.68 6.68 7.30
C GLN A 168 31.71 7.54 6.48
N PRO A 169 30.41 7.19 6.43
CA PRO A 169 29.41 7.87 5.60
C PRO A 169 29.15 9.32 6.01
#